data_AF-A0A9P0KPS0-F1
#
_entry.id   AF-A0A9P0KPS0-F1
#
_cell.length_a   1.000
_cell.length_b   1.000
_cell.length_c   1.000
_cell.angle_alpha   90.00
_cell.angle_beta   90.00
_cell.angle_gamma   90.00
#
_symmetry.space_group_name_H-M   'P 1'
#
loop_
_entity.id
_entity.type
_entity.pdbx_description
1 polymer ?
#
loop_
_entity_poly.entity_id
_entity_poly.type
_entity_poly.pdbx_seq_one_letter_code
_entity_poly.pdbx_strand_id
1 'polypeptide(L)'
;MQISSVCDLSSKLSKFLCQWCVKLLVVFVVFGFLSKFPCYKCNVTKMWPGIYNQTYDGGFLDHYGIFTQAPVGVIRLPANEKQREKWISFLELTELEPQSHKVVIICSEHFFPQDFITDASGRTWLKPGAVPKPIWPVVSSQWKMFVGDLTSSDFSTPEKRKRNFRLMKDTILRQRKLLQNKQRLIRYFKNSIQTQKQFLDMLNQRFNMNASTESELKLREKQTKTTIGQLSNNKRT
;
A
#
# COMPACT_ATOMS: atom_id res chain seq x y z
N MET A 1 -7.11 -22.87 -57.35
CA MET A 1 -8.05 -21.80 -56.99
C MET A 1 -8.84 -22.23 -55.74
N GLN A 2 -8.30 -22.05 -54.52
CA GLN A 2 -9.06 -22.17 -53.25
C GLN A 2 -8.29 -21.40 -52.15
N ILE A 3 -8.59 -20.10 -51.97
CA ILE A 3 -8.03 -19.22 -50.90
C ILE A 3 -9.15 -18.71 -49.97
N SER A 4 -10.38 -19.25 -50.06
CA SER A 4 -11.54 -18.74 -49.32
C SER A 4 -11.64 -19.17 -47.84
N SER A 5 -10.72 -19.98 -47.32
CA SER A 5 -10.85 -20.57 -45.96
C SER A 5 -10.18 -19.79 -44.83
N VAL A 6 -9.32 -18.80 -45.12
CA VAL A 6 -8.50 -18.15 -44.06
C VAL A 6 -9.22 -16.96 -43.41
N CYS A 7 -10.14 -16.29 -44.12
CA CYS A 7 -10.82 -15.11 -43.59
C CYS A 7 -11.87 -15.44 -42.51
N ASP A 8 -12.39 -16.67 -42.48
CA ASP A 8 -13.49 -17.03 -41.58
C ASP A 8 -13.03 -17.41 -40.16
N LEU A 9 -11.72 -17.69 -39.98
CA LEU A 9 -11.12 -17.98 -38.67
C LEU A 9 -10.83 -16.69 -37.88
N SER A 10 -10.46 -15.60 -38.58
CA SER A 10 -10.15 -14.29 -38.00
C SER A 10 -11.40 -13.64 -37.34
N SER A 11 -12.55 -13.76 -37.99
CA SER A 11 -13.81 -13.17 -37.48
C SER A 11 -14.28 -13.86 -36.19
N LYS A 12 -14.11 -15.18 -36.08
CA LYS A 12 -14.47 -15.98 -34.90
C LYS A 12 -13.51 -15.72 -33.74
N LEU A 13 -12.21 -15.60 -33.99
CA LEU A 13 -11.21 -15.26 -32.96
C LEU A 13 -11.43 -13.85 -32.38
N SER A 14 -11.81 -12.86 -33.19
CA SER A 14 -12.05 -11.49 -32.70
C SER A 14 -13.24 -11.39 -31.73
N LYS A 15 -14.32 -12.16 -31.98
CA LYS A 15 -15.50 -12.19 -31.11
C LYS A 15 -15.23 -12.91 -29.79
N PHE A 16 -14.39 -13.94 -29.81
CA PHE A 16 -13.97 -14.65 -28.59
C PHE A 16 -13.04 -13.81 -27.70
N LEU A 17 -12.10 -13.07 -28.28
CA LEU A 17 -11.18 -12.21 -27.52
C LEU A 17 -11.91 -11.02 -26.85
N CYS A 18 -12.92 -10.44 -27.53
CA CYS A 18 -13.70 -9.33 -26.98
C CYS A 18 -14.53 -9.74 -25.75
N GLN A 19 -15.15 -10.93 -25.77
CA GLN A 19 -15.97 -11.41 -24.64
C GLN A 19 -15.15 -11.80 -23.40
N TRP A 20 -13.86 -12.14 -23.59
CA TRP A 20 -12.94 -12.48 -22.49
C TRP A 20 -12.26 -11.24 -21.89
N CYS A 21 -11.93 -10.22 -22.69
CA CYS A 21 -11.37 -8.97 -22.18
C CYS A 21 -12.30 -8.28 -21.16
N VAL A 22 -13.61 -8.29 -21.39
CA VAL A 22 -14.60 -7.70 -20.47
C VAL A 22 -14.66 -8.46 -19.14
N LYS A 23 -14.57 -9.80 -19.17
CA LYS A 23 -14.58 -10.62 -17.94
C LYS A 23 -13.28 -10.51 -17.14
N LEU A 24 -12.13 -10.39 -17.81
CA LEU A 24 -10.86 -10.14 -17.12
C LEU A 24 -10.81 -8.76 -16.46
N LEU A 25 -11.38 -7.72 -17.10
CA LEU A 25 -11.44 -6.38 -16.53
C LEU A 25 -12.27 -6.33 -15.23
N VAL A 26 -13.38 -7.07 -15.17
CA VAL A 26 -14.24 -7.16 -13.97
C VAL A 26 -13.51 -7.86 -12.82
N VAL A 27 -12.67 -8.85 -13.09
CA VAL A 27 -11.87 -9.51 -12.04
C VAL A 27 -10.77 -8.57 -11.50
N PHE A 28 -10.15 -7.75 -12.35
CA PHE A 28 -9.15 -6.78 -11.89
C PHE A 28 -9.75 -5.62 -11.07
N VAL A 29 -10.98 -5.19 -11.37
CA VAL A 29 -11.68 -4.16 -10.60
C VAL A 29 -12.17 -4.68 -9.24
N VAL A 30 -12.54 -5.95 -9.14
CA VAL A 30 -12.98 -6.56 -7.86
C VAL A 30 -11.80 -6.93 -6.95
N PHE A 31 -10.63 -7.24 -7.51
CA PHE A 31 -9.40 -7.52 -6.74
C PHE A 31 -8.48 -6.30 -6.53
N GLY A 32 -8.87 -5.13 -7.05
CA GLY A 32 -8.16 -3.86 -6.88
C GLY A 32 -8.27 -3.29 -5.47
N PHE A 33 -7.30 -3.62 -4.63
CA PHE A 33 -6.62 -2.66 -3.76
C PHE A 33 -7.52 -1.78 -2.85
N LEU A 34 -8.33 -2.40 -1.98
CA LEU A 34 -8.70 -1.77 -0.71
C LEU A 34 -7.54 -1.89 0.30
N SER A 35 -6.43 -1.20 0.00
CA SER A 35 -5.41 -0.90 0.98
C SER A 35 -5.98 0.16 1.93
N LYS A 36 -6.61 -0.30 3.01
CA LYS A 36 -6.86 0.54 4.18
C LYS A 36 -5.52 1.13 4.65
N PHE A 37 -5.35 2.43 4.47
CA PHE A 37 -4.17 3.15 4.97
C PHE A 37 -4.25 3.25 6.50
N PRO A 38 -3.17 2.92 7.22
CA PRO A 38 -3.13 3.09 8.66
C PRO A 38 -3.03 4.57 9.03
N CYS A 39 -4.10 5.15 9.59
CA CYS A 39 -3.96 6.11 10.68
C CYS A 39 -3.94 5.31 11.98
N TYR A 40 -2.76 5.07 12.53
CA TYR A 40 -2.63 4.58 13.90
C TYR A 40 -1.60 5.46 14.61
N LYS A 41 -2.01 6.72 14.89
CA LYS A 41 -1.29 7.76 15.69
C LYS A 41 -0.20 8.61 15.00
N CYS A 42 -0.40 8.89 13.71
CA CYS A 42 0.24 9.95 12.91
C CYS A 42 1.78 9.87 12.69
N ASN A 43 2.18 9.26 11.57
CA ASN A 43 3.37 9.68 10.81
C ASN A 43 2.86 10.31 9.51
N VAL A 44 3.35 11.51 9.17
CA VAL A 44 2.91 12.35 8.04
C VAL A 44 2.84 11.53 6.74
N THR A 45 1.66 11.43 6.13
CA THR A 45 1.47 10.69 4.87
C THR A 45 1.41 11.64 3.67
N LYS A 46 2.07 11.25 2.57
CA LYS A 46 1.80 11.80 1.23
C LYS A 46 0.49 11.19 0.72
N MET A 47 -0.55 11.99 0.55
CA MET A 47 -1.81 11.56 -0.08
C MET A 47 -1.76 11.87 -1.60
N TRP A 48 -2.55 11.20 -2.43
CA TRP A 48 -2.66 11.50 -3.86
C TRP A 48 -3.82 12.48 -4.12
N PRO A 49 -3.71 13.41 -5.10
CA PRO A 49 -4.74 14.41 -5.35
C PRO A 49 -5.91 13.79 -6.12
N GLY A 50 -6.97 13.43 -5.40
CA GLY A 50 -8.23 13.01 -6.00
C GLY A 50 -9.34 12.94 -4.96
N ILE A 51 -10.27 13.90 -5.04
CA ILE A 51 -11.56 13.98 -4.32
C ILE A 51 -11.44 14.43 -2.86
N TYR A 52 -11.69 15.72 -2.53
CA TYR A 52 -12.34 16.12 -1.26
C TYR A 52 -12.91 17.55 -1.34
N ASN A 53 -14.22 17.68 -1.09
CA ASN A 53 -14.91 18.82 -0.47
C ASN A 53 -16.30 18.33 -0.04
N GLN A 54 -16.39 17.68 1.12
CA GLN A 54 -17.65 17.47 1.85
C GLN A 54 -17.30 17.17 3.32
N THR A 55 -17.67 18.09 4.21
CA THR A 55 -17.64 17.89 5.67
C THR A 55 -18.88 17.11 6.07
N TYR A 56 -18.70 15.92 6.66
CA TYR A 56 -19.79 15.11 7.21
C TYR A 56 -19.85 15.30 8.73
N ASP A 57 -20.98 15.80 9.23
CA ASP A 57 -21.27 15.98 10.67
C ASP A 57 -21.84 14.70 11.31
N GLY A 58 -21.13 13.58 11.18
CA GLY A 58 -21.51 12.30 11.78
C GLY A 58 -20.48 11.83 12.80
N GLY A 59 -20.84 11.82 14.09
CA GLY A 59 -20.00 11.26 15.15
C GLY A 59 -19.75 9.75 14.99
N PHE A 60 -18.58 9.28 15.41
CA PHE A 60 -18.19 7.87 15.38
C PHE A 60 -18.07 7.33 16.81
N LEU A 61 -18.74 6.21 17.10
CA LEU A 61 -18.60 5.48 18.35
C LEU A 61 -17.31 4.65 18.32
N ASP A 62 -16.43 4.84 19.30
CA ASP A 62 -15.25 4.00 19.42
C ASP A 62 -15.60 2.58 19.89
N HIS A 63 -14.63 1.67 19.89
CA HIS A 63 -14.83 0.27 20.30
C HIS A 63 -15.16 0.10 21.79
N TYR A 64 -15.22 1.20 22.56
CA TYR A 64 -15.66 1.24 23.96
C TYR A 64 -17.06 1.85 24.14
N GLY A 65 -17.72 2.24 23.06
CA GLY A 65 -19.03 2.88 23.12
C GLY A 65 -18.99 4.31 23.66
N ILE A 66 -17.82 4.96 23.64
CA ILE A 66 -17.68 6.37 24.02
C ILE A 66 -17.92 7.22 22.78
N PHE A 67 -18.79 8.22 22.91
CA PHE A 67 -19.05 9.19 21.85
C PHE A 67 -17.83 10.12 21.72
N THR A 68 -16.88 9.73 20.89
CA THR A 68 -15.73 10.58 20.57
C THR A 68 -16.13 11.54 19.46
N GLN A 69 -15.96 12.84 19.67
CA GLN A 69 -16.13 13.84 18.60
C GLN A 69 -15.24 13.43 17.41
N ALA A 70 -15.80 13.48 16.20
CA ALA A 70 -15.06 13.14 14.98
C ALA A 70 -13.75 13.94 14.93
N PRO A 71 -12.62 13.32 14.52
CA PRO A 71 -11.32 13.97 14.53
C PRO A 71 -11.39 15.27 13.74
N VAL A 72 -11.07 16.36 14.43
CA VAL A 72 -11.14 17.73 13.93
C VAL A 72 -10.29 17.84 12.65
N GLY A 73 -10.80 18.62 11.70
CA GLY A 73 -10.46 18.57 10.27
C GLY A 73 -8.98 18.49 9.89
N VAL A 74 -8.78 17.97 8.68
CA VAL A 74 -7.50 17.97 7.97
C VAL A 74 -7.05 19.39 7.67
N ILE A 75 -5.85 19.77 8.14
CA ILE A 75 -5.26 21.09 7.96
C ILE A 75 -4.15 21.01 6.91
N ARG A 76 -4.21 21.88 5.90
CA ARG A 76 -3.16 22.02 4.87
C ARG A 76 -2.06 22.97 5.35
N LEU A 77 -0.88 22.86 4.75
CA LEU A 77 0.21 23.81 5.01
C LEU A 77 -0.22 25.26 4.70
N PRO A 78 0.25 26.25 5.49
CA PRO A 78 -0.07 27.66 5.28
C PRO A 78 0.35 28.15 3.90
N ALA A 79 -0.48 29.01 3.28
CA ALA A 79 -0.13 29.68 2.04
C ALA A 79 1.03 30.68 2.22
N ASN A 80 1.18 31.28 3.41
CA ASN A 80 2.29 32.16 3.73
C ASN A 80 3.62 31.39 3.81
N GLU A 81 4.59 31.77 3.01
CA GLU A 81 5.89 31.10 2.88
C GLU A 81 6.67 31.06 4.20
N LYS A 82 6.77 32.20 4.91
CA LYS A 82 7.47 32.28 6.20
C LYS A 82 6.84 31.38 7.28
N GLN A 83 5.50 31.30 7.32
CA GLN A 83 4.81 30.41 8.27
C GLN A 83 4.95 28.95 7.84
N ARG A 84 4.95 28.67 6.54
CA ARG A 84 5.14 27.34 5.98
C ARG A 84 6.53 26.79 6.29
N GLU A 85 7.59 27.59 6.13
CA GLU A 85 8.96 27.23 6.50
C GLU A 85 9.06 26.87 7.98
N LYS A 86 8.40 27.65 8.86
CA LYS A 86 8.30 27.31 10.29
C LYS A 86 7.66 25.95 10.49
N TRP A 87 6.56 25.64 9.82
CA TRP A 87 5.90 24.33 9.94
C TRP A 87 6.78 23.20 9.41
N ILE A 88 7.44 23.39 8.27
CA ILE A 88 8.36 22.39 7.69
C ILE A 88 9.52 22.10 8.64
N SER A 89 10.10 23.15 9.23
CA SER A 89 11.18 23.01 10.21
C SER A 89 10.72 22.26 11.46
N PHE A 90 9.50 22.51 11.93
CA PHE A 90 8.95 21.89 13.15
C PHE A 90 8.55 20.43 13.00
N LEU A 91 8.18 20.04 11.78
CA LEU A 91 7.77 18.68 11.43
C LEU A 91 8.94 17.85 10.88
N GLU A 92 10.14 18.43 10.84
CA GLU A 92 11.36 17.81 10.29
C GLU A 92 11.15 17.27 8.86
N LEU A 93 10.40 18.00 8.03
CA LEU A 93 10.08 17.61 6.65
C LEU A 93 11.18 18.05 5.66
N THR A 94 12.45 17.90 6.05
CA THR A 94 13.63 18.44 5.35
C THR A 94 13.87 17.91 3.94
N GLU A 95 13.21 16.81 3.53
CA GLU A 95 13.46 16.12 2.25
C GLU A 95 12.28 16.17 1.26
N LEU A 96 11.27 17.00 1.51
CA LEU A 96 10.16 17.10 0.58
C LEU A 96 10.53 17.97 -0.62
N GLU A 97 10.55 17.38 -1.81
CA GLU A 97 10.68 18.14 -3.06
C GLU A 97 9.69 19.32 -3.10
N PRO A 98 10.08 20.50 -3.60
CA PRO A 98 9.26 21.73 -3.56
C PRO A 98 7.85 21.57 -4.13
N GLN A 99 7.65 20.63 -5.06
CA GLN A 99 6.37 20.36 -5.70
C GLN A 99 5.43 19.50 -4.82
N SER A 100 5.95 18.82 -3.81
CA SER A 100 5.19 17.89 -2.95
C SER A 100 4.51 18.56 -1.75
N HIS A 101 4.80 19.83 -1.46
CA HIS A 101 4.28 20.54 -0.29
C HIS A 101 2.78 20.84 -0.38
N LYS A 102 2.19 20.81 -1.58
CA LYS A 102 0.75 21.05 -1.77
C LYS A 102 -0.14 19.95 -1.20
N VAL A 103 0.44 18.78 -0.87
CA VAL A 103 -0.33 17.60 -0.45
C VAL A 103 -0.02 17.16 0.99
N VAL A 104 0.78 17.95 1.71
CA VAL A 104 1.01 17.67 3.14
C VAL A 104 -0.23 18.09 3.93
N ILE A 105 -0.81 17.09 4.60
CA ILE A 105 -2.01 17.18 5.42
C ILE A 105 -1.62 16.86 6.85
N ILE A 106 -2.05 17.69 7.79
CA ILE A 106 -1.79 17.55 9.22
C ILE A 106 -3.13 17.45 9.94
N CYS A 107 -3.30 16.49 10.85
CA CYS A 107 -4.51 16.44 11.67
C CYS A 107 -4.47 17.51 12.78
N SER A 108 -5.65 17.94 13.19
CA SER A 108 -5.89 18.86 14.30
C SER A 108 -5.20 18.51 15.63
N GLU A 109 -4.97 17.22 15.92
CA GLU A 109 -4.32 16.75 17.16
C GLU A 109 -2.90 17.29 17.32
N HIS A 110 -2.26 17.63 16.20
CA HIS A 110 -0.95 18.26 16.20
C HIS A 110 -0.97 19.73 16.60
N PHE A 111 -2.11 20.33 16.98
CA PHE A 111 -2.18 21.73 17.43
C PHE A 111 -2.74 21.82 18.84
N PHE A 112 -2.41 22.88 19.59
CA PHE A 112 -3.01 23.05 20.92
C PHE A 112 -4.49 23.44 20.75
N PRO A 113 -5.39 22.99 21.66
CA PRO A 113 -6.81 23.37 21.57
C PRO A 113 -7.04 24.88 21.54
N GLN A 114 -6.18 25.65 22.23
CA GLN A 114 -6.20 27.11 22.25
C GLN A 114 -5.81 27.79 20.93
N ASP A 115 -5.21 27.04 19.99
CA ASP A 115 -4.85 27.56 18.67
C ASP A 115 -6.06 27.56 17.72
N PHE A 116 -7.17 26.95 18.11
CA PHE A 116 -8.40 26.97 17.34
C PHE A 116 -9.31 28.12 17.78
N ILE A 117 -9.95 28.76 16.82
CA ILE A 117 -11.07 29.67 17.02
C ILE A 117 -12.33 28.95 16.54
N THR A 118 -13.37 28.97 17.36
CA THR A 118 -14.69 28.47 17.01
C THR A 118 -15.64 29.65 16.85
N ASP A 119 -16.38 29.72 15.75
CA ASP A 119 -17.43 30.72 15.59
C ASP A 119 -18.75 30.34 16.27
N ALA A 120 -19.71 31.26 16.26
CA ALA A 120 -21.06 31.01 16.75
C ALA A 120 -21.80 29.91 15.98
N SER A 121 -21.33 29.53 14.79
CA SER A 121 -21.90 28.44 13.97
C SER A 121 -21.27 27.07 14.26
N GLY A 122 -20.25 27.02 15.15
CA GLY A 122 -19.53 25.80 15.50
C GLY A 122 -18.38 25.44 14.55
N ARG A 123 -18.08 26.27 13.54
CA ARG A 123 -16.94 26.04 12.65
C ARG A 123 -15.64 26.40 13.36
N THR A 124 -14.65 25.52 13.23
CA THR A 124 -13.33 25.70 13.81
C THR A 124 -12.29 25.99 12.75
N TRP A 125 -11.42 26.96 13.00
CA TRP A 125 -10.23 27.20 12.18
C TRP A 125 -9.03 27.55 13.04
N LEU A 126 -7.85 27.41 12.45
CA LEU A 126 -6.59 27.64 13.14
C LEU A 126 -6.26 29.14 13.17
N LYS A 127 -5.80 29.65 14.31
CA LYS A 127 -5.33 31.03 14.48
C LYS A 127 -4.18 31.36 13.51
N PRO A 128 -4.13 32.59 12.95
CA PRO A 128 -2.97 33.04 12.18
C PRO A 128 -1.70 32.95 13.03
N GLY A 129 -0.62 32.45 12.45
CA GLY A 129 0.66 32.27 13.16
C GLY A 129 0.75 31.04 14.06
N ALA A 130 -0.34 30.28 14.26
CA ALA A 130 -0.26 29.01 14.97
C ALA A 130 0.72 28.06 14.28
N VAL A 131 1.39 27.26 15.08
CA VAL A 131 2.35 26.23 14.66
C VAL A 131 1.90 24.90 15.24
N PRO A 132 2.16 23.77 14.55
CA PRO A 132 1.95 22.46 15.16
C PRO A 132 2.70 22.41 16.50
N LYS A 133 2.19 21.68 17.49
CA LYS A 133 2.95 21.21 18.65
C LYS A 133 4.25 20.60 18.15
N PRO A 134 5.35 20.75 18.91
CA PRO A 134 6.57 20.06 18.55
C PRO A 134 6.17 18.61 18.45
N ILE A 135 6.55 17.96 17.37
CA ILE A 135 6.81 16.54 17.49
C ILE A 135 8.01 16.52 18.42
N TRP A 136 7.77 16.67 19.73
CA TRP A 136 8.70 16.22 20.75
C TRP A 136 9.02 14.84 20.23
N PRO A 137 10.24 14.59 19.73
CA PRO A 137 10.55 13.37 19.00
C PRO A 137 10.05 12.32 19.93
N VAL A 138 8.89 11.68 19.65
CA VAL A 138 8.02 11.10 20.71
C VAL A 138 8.99 10.36 21.56
N VAL A 139 9.34 10.88 22.75
CA VAL A 139 10.68 10.59 23.28
C VAL A 139 10.70 9.10 23.23
N SER A 140 11.55 8.57 22.34
CA SER A 140 11.57 7.15 22.06
C SER A 140 12.18 6.44 23.27
N SER A 141 12.24 7.14 24.41
CA SER A 141 12.15 6.73 25.80
C SER A 141 10.81 6.11 26.23
N GLN A 142 9.84 5.88 25.34
CA GLN A 142 9.40 4.49 25.27
C GLN A 142 10.52 3.73 24.59
N TRP A 143 11.56 3.44 25.37
CA TRP A 143 12.47 2.36 25.09
C TRP A 143 11.54 1.24 24.65
N LYS A 144 11.47 0.96 23.35
CA LYS A 144 10.89 -0.26 22.85
C LYS A 144 11.92 -1.29 23.27
N MET A 145 11.93 -1.58 24.58
CA MET A 145 12.71 -2.66 25.14
C MET A 145 12.16 -3.86 24.40
N PHE A 146 12.93 -4.35 23.45
CA PHE A 146 12.61 -5.63 22.88
C PHE A 146 12.72 -6.63 24.03
N VAL A 147 11.96 -7.71 23.96
CA VAL A 147 12.03 -8.74 25.00
C VAL A 147 13.48 -9.25 25.18
N GLY A 148 14.31 -9.14 24.13
CA GLY A 148 15.75 -9.47 24.18
C GLY A 148 16.64 -8.45 24.88
N ASP A 149 16.18 -7.22 25.11
CA ASP A 149 16.96 -6.16 25.77
C ASP A 149 16.77 -6.15 27.29
N LEU A 150 15.90 -7.02 27.82
CA LEU A 150 15.63 -7.11 29.25
C LEU A 150 16.81 -7.79 29.97
N THR A 151 17.39 -7.09 30.93
CA THR A 151 18.48 -7.58 31.80
C THR A 151 17.93 -8.10 33.11
N SER A 152 18.76 -8.80 33.91
CA SER A 152 18.37 -9.26 35.26
C SER A 152 17.94 -8.11 36.17
N SER A 153 18.51 -6.92 35.99
CA SER A 153 18.19 -5.72 36.77
C SER A 153 16.75 -5.23 36.52
N ASP A 154 16.19 -5.54 35.35
CA ASP A 154 14.80 -5.22 35.01
C ASP A 154 13.79 -6.11 35.75
N PHE A 155 14.25 -7.18 36.40
CA PHE A 155 13.43 -8.07 37.21
C PHE A 155 13.69 -7.90 38.72
N SER A 156 14.37 -6.83 39.14
CA SER A 156 14.82 -6.66 40.53
C SER A 156 13.69 -6.45 41.56
N THR A 157 12.55 -5.89 41.15
CA THR A 157 11.39 -5.67 42.04
C THR A 157 10.13 -6.40 41.54
N PRO A 158 9.21 -6.80 42.44
CA PRO A 158 7.94 -7.43 42.05
C PRO A 158 7.14 -6.63 41.00
N GLU A 159 7.11 -5.30 41.10
CA GLU A 159 6.40 -4.40 40.19
C GLU A 159 7.04 -4.41 38.81
N LYS A 160 8.37 -4.33 38.73
CA LYS A 160 9.11 -4.41 37.47
C LYS A 160 8.91 -5.78 36.80
N ARG A 161 8.97 -6.88 37.57
CA ARG A 161 8.66 -8.23 37.08
C ARG A 161 7.27 -8.32 36.47
N LYS A 162 6.25 -7.80 37.17
CA LYS A 162 4.87 -7.80 36.69
C LYS A 162 4.70 -6.97 35.42
N ARG A 163 5.37 -5.81 35.33
CA ARG A 163 5.37 -4.96 34.13
C ARG A 163 6.01 -5.67 32.94
N ASN A 164 7.20 -6.23 33.12
CA ASN A 164 7.93 -6.92 32.05
C ASN A 164 7.21 -8.20 31.61
N PHE A 165 6.61 -8.93 32.53
CA PHE A 165 5.80 -10.10 32.19
C PHE A 165 4.60 -9.71 31.29
N ARG A 166 3.90 -8.61 31.59
CA ARG A 166 2.84 -8.09 30.70
C ARG A 166 3.39 -7.70 29.33
N LEU A 167 4.50 -6.98 29.28
CA LEU A 167 5.18 -6.60 28.04
C LEU A 167 5.52 -7.83 27.18
N MET A 168 6.12 -8.86 27.79
CA MET A 168 6.47 -10.12 27.13
C MET A 168 5.23 -10.83 26.62
N LYS A 169 4.20 -10.97 27.46
CA LYS A 169 2.93 -11.60 27.09
C LYS A 169 2.30 -10.91 25.87
N ASP A 170 2.21 -9.58 25.89
CA ASP A 170 1.64 -8.81 24.80
C ASP A 170 2.47 -8.92 23.51
N THR A 171 3.80 -8.91 23.64
CA THR A 171 4.72 -9.08 22.52
C THR A 171 4.55 -10.47 21.88
N ILE A 172 4.51 -11.53 22.69
CA ILE A 172 4.29 -12.91 22.23
C ILE A 172 2.93 -13.02 21.52
N LEU A 173 1.87 -12.43 22.08
CA LEU A 173 0.55 -12.45 21.45
C LEU A 173 0.54 -11.72 20.10
N ARG A 174 1.20 -10.56 19.99
CA ARG A 174 1.34 -9.82 18.72
C ARG A 174 2.12 -10.64 17.69
N GLN A 175 3.25 -11.23 18.10
CA GLN A 175 4.06 -12.07 17.21
C GLN A 175 3.29 -13.30 16.72
N ARG A 176 2.52 -13.98 17.59
CA ARG A 176 1.65 -15.11 17.21
C ARG A 176 0.61 -14.70 16.16
N LYS A 177 -0.06 -13.55 16.34
CA LYS A 177 -1.01 -13.01 15.36
C LYS A 177 -0.34 -12.73 14.01
N LEU A 178 0.85 -12.11 14.02
CA LEU A 178 1.62 -11.87 12.79
C LEU A 178 2.00 -13.17 12.08
N LEU A 179 2.45 -14.18 12.84
CA LEU A 179 2.79 -15.49 12.28
C LEU A 179 1.57 -16.17 11.65
N GLN A 180 0.43 -16.17 12.32
CA GLN A 180 -0.82 -16.70 11.78
C GLN A 180 -1.26 -15.98 10.50
N ASN A 181 -1.13 -14.65 10.46
CA ASN A 181 -1.42 -13.87 9.26
C ASN A 181 -0.49 -14.24 8.10
N LYS A 182 0.81 -14.37 8.36
CA LYS A 182 1.79 -14.81 7.34
C LYS A 182 1.48 -16.21 6.83
N GLN A 183 1.13 -17.15 7.71
CA GLN A 183 0.74 -18.51 7.32
C GLN A 183 -0.54 -18.52 6.46
N ARG A 184 -1.52 -17.66 6.78
CA ARG A 184 -2.74 -17.50 5.98
C ARG A 184 -2.41 -17.00 4.57
N LEU A 185 -1.53 -16.01 4.45
CA LEU A 185 -1.08 -15.49 3.15
C LEU A 185 -0.36 -16.55 2.33
N ILE A 186 0.55 -17.33 2.95
CA ILE A 186 1.23 -18.43 2.27
C ILE A 186 0.22 -19.45 1.72
N ARG A 187 -0.80 -19.81 2.51
CA ARG A 187 -1.87 -20.71 2.06
C ARG A 187 -2.64 -20.14 0.87
N TYR A 188 -3.00 -18.86 0.93
CA TYR A 188 -3.67 -18.16 -0.16
C TYR A 188 -2.84 -18.22 -1.46
N PHE A 189 -1.55 -17.87 -1.40
CA PHE A 189 -0.69 -17.90 -2.58
C PHE A 189 -0.49 -19.32 -3.13
N LYS A 190 -0.34 -20.33 -2.26
CA LYS A 190 -0.29 -21.74 -2.71
C LYS A 190 -1.54 -22.15 -3.47
N ASN A 191 -2.72 -21.79 -2.96
CA ASN A 191 -3.99 -22.08 -3.63
C ASN A 191 -4.08 -21.34 -4.97
N SER A 192 -3.69 -20.07 -5.02
CA SER A 192 -3.67 -19.27 -6.25
C SER A 192 -2.76 -19.88 -7.33
N ILE A 193 -1.54 -20.27 -6.95
CA ILE A 193 -0.60 -20.97 -7.85
C ILE A 193 -1.20 -22.28 -8.35
N GLN A 194 -1.86 -23.05 -7.47
CA GLN A 194 -2.49 -24.32 -7.85
C GLN A 194 -3.61 -24.11 -8.88
N THR A 195 -4.48 -23.11 -8.68
CA THR A 195 -5.54 -22.77 -9.64
C THR A 195 -4.96 -22.33 -10.98
N GLN A 196 -3.89 -21.53 -10.97
CA GLN A 196 -3.20 -21.12 -12.20
C GLN A 196 -2.60 -22.33 -12.94
N LYS A 197 -1.98 -23.28 -12.23
CA LYS A 197 -1.48 -24.54 -12.83
C LYS A 197 -2.60 -25.35 -13.47
N GLN A 198 -3.70 -25.56 -12.75
CA GLN A 198 -4.87 -26.28 -13.29
C GLN A 198 -5.42 -25.62 -14.56
N PHE A 199 -5.46 -24.29 -14.59
CA PHE A 199 -5.89 -23.56 -15.78
C PHE A 199 -4.93 -23.75 -16.96
N LEU A 200 -3.62 -23.72 -16.73
CA LEU A 200 -2.62 -24.01 -17.76
C LEU A 200 -2.74 -25.46 -18.28
N ASP A 201 -2.94 -26.42 -17.39
CA ASP A 201 -3.15 -27.83 -17.77
C ASP A 201 -4.39 -27.98 -18.68
N MET A 202 -5.49 -27.31 -18.34
CA MET A 202 -6.69 -27.28 -19.18
C MET A 202 -6.44 -26.66 -20.56
N LEU A 203 -5.68 -25.56 -20.63
CA LEU A 203 -5.32 -24.94 -21.90
C LEU A 203 -4.46 -25.88 -22.76
N ASN A 204 -3.44 -26.50 -22.16
CA ASN A 204 -2.57 -27.45 -22.85
C ASN A 204 -3.35 -28.64 -23.41
N GLN A 205 -4.26 -29.21 -22.62
CA GLN A 205 -5.13 -30.29 -23.05
C GLN A 205 -6.06 -29.89 -24.20
N ARG A 206 -6.63 -28.67 -24.14
CA ARG A 206 -7.62 -28.21 -25.13
C ARG A 206 -6.99 -27.83 -26.47
N PHE A 207 -5.81 -27.21 -26.43
CA PHE A 207 -5.16 -26.70 -27.62
C PHE A 207 -4.11 -27.66 -28.21
N ASN A 208 -3.93 -28.85 -27.61
CA ASN A 208 -2.82 -29.75 -27.94
C ASN A 208 -1.49 -28.97 -28.02
N MET A 209 -1.27 -28.01 -27.11
CA MET A 209 0.01 -27.32 -26.94
C MET A 209 0.98 -28.29 -26.25
N ASN A 210 1.20 -29.40 -26.92
CA ASN A 210 2.10 -30.45 -26.52
C ASN A 210 3.52 -29.98 -26.86
N ALA A 211 4.51 -30.57 -26.20
CA ALA A 211 5.94 -30.29 -26.32
C ALA A 211 6.50 -30.22 -27.77
N SER A 212 5.72 -30.65 -28.78
CA SER A 212 6.01 -30.46 -30.21
C SER A 212 6.17 -28.99 -30.60
N THR A 213 5.39 -28.07 -30.03
CA THR A 213 5.53 -26.63 -30.33
C THR A 213 6.78 -26.04 -29.66
N GLU A 214 7.15 -26.55 -28.49
CA GLU A 214 8.36 -26.12 -27.78
C GLU A 214 9.63 -26.64 -28.47
N SER A 215 9.63 -27.87 -28.97
CA SER A 215 10.73 -28.41 -29.78
C SER A 215 10.85 -27.70 -31.13
N GLU A 216 9.73 -27.35 -31.78
CA GLU A 216 9.72 -26.53 -33.00
C GLU A 216 10.25 -25.10 -32.76
N LEU A 217 9.88 -24.46 -31.65
CA LEU A 217 10.39 -23.14 -31.27
C LEU A 217 11.90 -23.17 -30.98
N LYS A 218 12.39 -24.18 -30.26
CA LYS A 218 13.83 -24.38 -30.01
C LYS A 218 14.60 -24.64 -31.30
N LEU A 219 14.01 -25.40 -32.24
CA LEU A 219 14.62 -25.64 -33.56
C LEU A 219 14.72 -24.33 -34.36
N ARG A 220 13.65 -23.51 -34.38
CA ARG A 220 13.63 -22.21 -35.06
C ARG A 220 14.64 -21.22 -34.47
N GLU A 221 14.78 -21.17 -33.15
CA GLU A 221 15.82 -20.36 -32.50
C GLU A 221 17.24 -20.78 -32.89
N LYS A 222 17.48 -22.09 -33.02
CA LYS A 222 18.79 -22.60 -33.45
C LYS A 222 19.07 -22.22 -34.91
N GLN A 223 18.05 -22.29 -35.76
CA GLN A 223 18.15 -21.86 -37.16
C GLN A 223 18.44 -20.36 -37.27
N THR A 224 17.71 -19.50 -36.57
CA THR A 224 17.92 -18.04 -36.62
C THR A 224 19.29 -17.62 -36.11
N LYS A 225 19.79 -18.23 -35.03
CA LYS A 225 21.16 -17.99 -34.53
C LYS A 225 22.22 -18.36 -35.57
N THR A 226 22.01 -19.45 -36.30
CA THR A 226 22.92 -19.88 -37.37
C THR A 226 22.91 -18.89 -38.55
N THR A 227 21.72 -18.46 -38.99
CA THR A 227 21.57 -17.48 -40.07
C THR A 227 22.21 -16.13 -39.72
N ILE A 228 22.03 -15.65 -38.48
CA ILE A 228 22.64 -14.40 -38.01
C ILE A 228 24.17 -14.50 -38.01
N GLY A 229 24.73 -15.62 -37.58
CA GLY A 229 26.19 -15.86 -37.62
C GLY A 229 26.76 -15.93 -39.04
N GLN A 230 26.01 -16.47 -39.99
CA GLN A 230 26.42 -16.48 -41.40
C GLN A 230 26.38 -15.07 -42.01
N LEU A 231 25.35 -14.27 -41.68
CA LEU A 231 25.23 -12.89 -42.14
C LEU A 231 26.30 -11.96 -41.56
N SER A 232 26.75 -12.20 -40.32
CA SER A 232 27.82 -11.39 -39.71
C SER A 232 29.20 -11.70 -40.31
N ASN A 233 29.44 -12.92 -40.79
CA ASN A 233 30.69 -13.30 -41.45
C ASN A 233 30.80 -12.74 -42.88
N ASN A 234 29.71 -12.69 -43.65
CA ASN A 234 29.71 -12.12 -45.00
C ASN A 234 29.94 -10.60 -45.08
N LYS A 235 29.84 -9.87 -43.95
CA LYS A 235 30.14 -8.43 -43.91
C LYS A 235 31.63 -8.10 -43.72
N ARG A 236 32.49 -9.10 -43.51
CA ARG A 236 33.94 -8.92 -43.30
C ARG A 236 34.80 -9.25 -44.52
N THR A 237 34.19 -9.72 -45.60
CA THR A 237 34.78 -9.90 -46.93
C THR A 237 34.36 -8.76 -47.82
#